data_AF-A0A918DKV0-F1
#
_entry.id   AF-A0A918DKV0-F1
#
_cell.length_a   1.000
_cell.length_b   1.000
_cell.length_c   1.000
_cell.angle_alpha   90.00
_cell.angle_beta   90.00
_cell.angle_gamma   90.00
#
_symmetry.space_group_name_H-M   'P 1'
#
loop_
_entity.id
_entity.type
_entity.pdbx_description
1 polymer ?
#
loop_
_entity_poly.entity_id
_entity_poly.type
_entity_poly.pdbx_seq_one_letter_code
_entity_poly.pdbx_strand_id
1 'polypeptide(L)'
;MNPVRSLVTWALALTPDEVPGPVRAAGLRHLLDGLGCAAAVHEEDPCRAAAVAVALDLGGTPEAGLLGTGRRVSAPAAALANGALVHALDLDDVHAGGPVRASAAVLPVALAVGEEVRAHGSEVLVAALAGYEAVCRLGAAVPPELDAASACGPLVSALVASRLYGLREEQAVDALAIAAGQAGGRPASAARPHPGLAAQAGILAARLARSGATGPSAALEGERGLYATLFGRSGSQPAEGLGERWEVTRITIRPYPADRLVHASLDAARLLRADTACPPPGHSVRPDPAGTARSWVRAREAGGQDVLRPARSRRGLPGAALARRGGRGGGQAGPEGGPAASGGAHAGHGRAGAGELWGGRDLREVREIVATVHRDGVPVVCGPEAHRPRTPYEAMRSLPWSVAAMLLDGEVTVRTYRDVHREEVAELARRIRYEVIDPPCEADDQPGRLLVRYADGTEAVAAVERGSGGPGDPDIEDLVRRKALGNGLSPAAVEAALGLAEQDVLILPA
;
A
#
# COMPACT_ATOMS: atom_id res chain seq x y z
N MET A 1 31.00 -2.40 16.78
CA MET A 1 30.54 -1.34 15.87
C MET A 1 29.19 -0.86 16.38
N ASN A 2 28.89 0.44 16.24
CA ASN A 2 27.67 1.07 16.72
C ASN A 2 26.58 0.90 15.63
N PRO A 3 25.66 -0.09 15.69
CA PRO A 3 24.74 -0.45 14.60
C PRO A 3 24.01 0.71 13.92
N VAL A 4 23.54 1.72 14.66
CA VAL A 4 22.84 2.89 14.10
C VAL A 4 23.81 3.80 13.38
N ARG A 5 25.01 4.01 13.92
CA ARG A 5 26.02 4.84 13.23
C ARG A 5 26.42 4.21 11.90
N SER A 6 26.63 2.89 11.86
CA SER A 6 26.92 2.19 10.60
C SER A 6 25.81 2.35 9.57
N LEU A 7 24.55 2.30 9.99
CA LEU A 7 23.40 2.58 9.13
C LEU A 7 23.41 4.04 8.63
N VAL A 8 23.70 5.02 9.49
CA VAL A 8 23.82 6.44 9.13
C VAL A 8 24.94 6.64 8.11
N THR A 9 26.13 6.13 8.38
CA THR A 9 27.30 6.25 7.48
C THR A 9 26.96 5.72 6.09
N TRP A 10 26.39 4.51 6.00
CA TRP A 10 25.99 3.92 4.72
C TRP A 10 24.92 4.76 4.02
N ALA A 11 23.88 5.17 4.75
CA ALA A 11 22.76 5.93 4.21
C ALA A 11 23.17 7.31 3.71
N LEU A 12 24.18 7.96 4.28
CA LEU A 12 24.73 9.23 3.79
C LEU A 12 25.68 9.04 2.60
N ALA A 13 26.43 7.95 2.56
CA ALA A 13 27.40 7.66 1.51
C ALA A 13 26.77 7.11 0.22
N LEU A 14 25.58 6.48 0.31
CA LEU A 14 24.91 5.86 -0.84
C LEU A 14 24.74 6.87 -1.98
N THR A 15 25.05 6.46 -3.21
CA THR A 15 24.90 7.31 -4.40
C THR A 15 23.85 6.73 -5.35
N PRO A 16 23.26 7.56 -6.25
CA PRO A 16 22.32 7.06 -7.25
C PRO A 16 22.87 5.94 -8.13
N ASP A 17 24.16 5.97 -8.45
CA ASP A 17 24.80 4.99 -9.36
C ASP A 17 24.99 3.61 -8.71
N GLU A 18 25.08 3.56 -7.38
CA GLU A 18 25.19 2.31 -6.62
C GLU A 18 23.86 1.58 -6.47
N VAL A 19 22.73 2.23 -6.76
CA VAL A 19 21.39 1.64 -6.61
C VAL A 19 21.07 0.73 -7.80
N PRO A 20 20.88 -0.59 -7.59
CA PRO A 20 20.53 -1.51 -8.66
C PRO A 20 19.18 -1.16 -9.31
N GLY A 21 19.06 -1.40 -10.63
CA GLY A 21 17.82 -1.14 -11.38
C GLY A 21 16.54 -1.69 -10.74
N PRO A 22 16.50 -2.97 -10.28
CA PRO A 22 15.32 -3.52 -9.60
C PRO A 22 14.96 -2.81 -8.28
N VAL A 23 15.96 -2.29 -7.56
CA VAL A 23 15.77 -1.54 -6.30
C VAL A 23 15.20 -0.16 -6.60
N ARG A 24 15.74 0.52 -7.63
CA ARG A 24 15.20 1.80 -8.14
C ARG A 24 13.74 1.66 -8.55
N ALA A 25 13.41 0.62 -9.32
CA ALA A 25 12.04 0.32 -9.72
C ALA A 25 11.12 0.07 -8.51
N ALA A 26 11.58 -0.69 -7.50
CA ALA A 26 10.83 -0.90 -6.27
C ALA A 26 10.56 0.42 -5.52
N GLY A 27 11.55 1.30 -5.41
CA GLY A 27 11.39 2.62 -4.79
C GLY A 27 10.35 3.48 -5.52
N LEU A 28 10.37 3.50 -6.85
CA LEU A 28 9.38 4.22 -7.66
C LEU A 28 7.97 3.63 -7.53
N ARG A 29 7.85 2.30 -7.43
CA ARG A 29 6.56 1.64 -7.17
C ARG A 29 5.96 2.07 -5.82
N HIS A 30 6.74 2.04 -4.75
CA HIS A 30 6.26 2.46 -3.42
C HIS A 30 5.95 3.96 -3.38
N LEU A 31 6.73 4.78 -4.07
CA LEU A 31 6.43 6.21 -4.24
C LEU A 31 5.07 6.42 -4.91
N LEU A 32 4.82 5.73 -6.02
CA LEU A 32 3.53 5.77 -6.72
C LEU A 32 2.39 5.25 -5.84
N ASP A 33 2.64 4.18 -5.08
CA ASP A 33 1.67 3.60 -4.15
C ASP A 33 1.27 4.59 -3.05
N GLY A 34 2.25 5.23 -2.40
CA GLY A 34 2.02 6.20 -1.34
C GLY A 34 1.27 7.44 -1.84
N LEU A 35 1.63 7.98 -3.01
CA LEU A 35 0.89 9.07 -3.65
C LEU A 35 -0.54 8.64 -3.99
N GLY A 36 -0.73 7.41 -4.47
CA GLY A 36 -2.04 6.83 -4.70
C GLY A 36 -2.86 6.72 -3.42
N CYS A 37 -2.25 6.31 -2.31
CA CYS A 37 -2.95 6.22 -1.02
C CYS A 37 -3.39 7.60 -0.52
N ALA A 38 -2.53 8.63 -0.64
CA ALA A 38 -2.89 9.99 -0.30
C ALA A 38 -4.03 10.54 -1.19
N ALA A 39 -4.01 10.25 -2.49
CA ALA A 39 -5.06 10.67 -3.43
C ALA A 39 -6.43 10.03 -3.14
N ALA A 40 -6.45 8.81 -2.62
CA ALA A 40 -7.68 8.11 -2.27
C ALA A 40 -8.43 8.74 -1.09
N VAL A 41 -7.76 9.59 -0.30
CA VAL A 41 -8.37 10.24 0.86
C VAL A 41 -9.28 11.36 0.39
N HIS A 42 -10.58 11.17 0.56
CA HIS A 42 -11.59 12.16 0.17
C HIS A 42 -11.45 13.47 0.95
N GLU A 43 -11.89 14.57 0.33
CA GLU A 43 -11.78 15.91 0.90
C GLU A 43 -12.51 16.03 2.25
N GLU A 44 -13.63 15.32 2.41
CA GLU A 44 -14.43 15.32 3.63
C GLU A 44 -13.90 14.36 4.71
N ASP A 45 -12.81 13.61 4.47
CA ASP A 45 -12.25 12.75 5.51
C ASP A 45 -11.75 13.61 6.69
N PRO A 46 -12.20 13.34 7.93
CA PRO A 46 -11.82 14.14 9.09
C PRO A 46 -10.31 14.18 9.36
N CYS A 47 -9.57 13.11 9.04
CA CYS A 47 -8.12 13.08 9.17
C CYS A 47 -7.46 14.03 8.18
N ARG A 48 -7.92 14.04 6.91
CA ARG A 48 -7.44 14.99 5.90
C ARG A 48 -7.72 16.42 6.32
N ALA A 49 -8.97 16.72 6.70
CA ALA A 49 -9.36 18.06 7.11
C ALA A 49 -8.52 18.57 8.30
N ALA A 50 -8.35 17.75 9.34
CA ALA A 50 -7.54 18.11 10.51
C ALA A 50 -6.06 18.28 10.16
N ALA A 51 -5.46 17.35 9.42
CA ALA A 51 -4.07 17.41 9.03
C ALA A 51 -3.75 18.63 8.16
N VAL A 52 -4.60 18.93 7.16
CA VAL A 52 -4.43 20.10 6.29
C VAL A 52 -4.61 21.40 7.08
N ALA A 53 -5.62 21.49 7.95
CA ALA A 53 -5.84 22.67 8.78
C ALA A 53 -4.63 22.95 9.69
N VAL A 54 -4.15 21.93 10.42
CA VAL A 54 -2.98 22.08 11.29
C VAL A 54 -1.73 22.48 10.49
N ALA A 55 -1.50 21.88 9.33
CA ALA A 55 -0.34 22.23 8.51
C ALA A 55 -0.39 23.67 7.97
N LEU A 56 -1.57 24.19 7.65
CA LEU A 56 -1.76 25.58 7.25
C LEU A 56 -1.55 26.54 8.44
N ASP A 57 -2.08 26.21 9.61
CA ASP A 57 -2.02 27.04 10.82
C ASP A 57 -0.61 27.13 11.42
N LEU A 58 0.23 26.09 11.24
CA LEU A 58 1.64 26.13 11.61
C LEU A 58 2.43 27.21 10.87
N GLY A 59 1.97 27.62 9.67
CA GLY A 59 2.58 28.68 8.88
C GLY A 59 4.02 28.39 8.42
N GLY A 60 4.81 29.46 8.29
CA GLY A 60 6.20 29.43 7.84
C GLY A 60 6.38 29.64 6.33
N THR A 61 7.61 29.48 5.85
CA THR A 61 7.98 29.65 4.44
C THR A 61 7.32 28.57 3.57
N PRO A 62 6.78 28.89 2.38
CA PRO A 62 6.16 27.91 1.48
C PRO A 62 7.20 27.04 0.76
N GLU A 63 7.80 26.11 1.49
CA GLU A 63 8.92 25.25 1.08
C GLU A 63 8.47 24.00 0.30
N ALA A 64 7.35 23.39 0.69
CA ALA A 64 6.86 22.12 0.14
C ALA A 64 5.33 22.11 -0.06
N GLY A 65 4.86 21.24 -0.96
CA GLY A 65 3.45 21.09 -1.32
C GLY A 65 2.64 20.22 -0.36
N LEU A 66 1.38 20.64 -0.13
CA LEU A 66 0.35 19.83 0.51
C LEU A 66 -0.41 19.03 -0.57
N LEU A 67 -0.28 17.70 -0.53
CA LEU A 67 -0.83 16.81 -1.54
C LEU A 67 -2.34 17.02 -1.74
N GLY A 68 -2.75 17.24 -2.99
CA GLY A 68 -4.16 17.38 -3.38
C GLY A 68 -4.82 18.69 -2.94
N THR A 69 -4.04 19.74 -2.67
CA THR A 69 -4.58 21.06 -2.29
C THR A 69 -4.07 22.22 -3.15
N GLY A 70 -2.99 22.02 -3.93
CA GLY A 70 -2.27 23.10 -4.61
C GLY A 70 -1.62 24.15 -3.69
N ARG A 71 -1.64 23.95 -2.36
CA ARG A 71 -1.05 24.86 -1.38
C ARG A 71 0.37 24.44 -1.02
N ARG A 72 1.20 25.40 -0.63
CA ARG A 72 2.55 25.15 -0.09
C ARG A 72 2.67 25.72 1.32
N VAL A 73 3.42 25.01 2.17
CA VAL A 73 3.70 25.34 3.58
C VAL A 73 5.16 24.99 3.90
N SER A 74 5.60 25.17 5.14
CA SER A 74 6.94 24.73 5.56
C SER A 74 7.10 23.21 5.41
N ALA A 75 8.32 22.74 5.13
CA ALA A 75 8.56 21.31 4.90
C ALA A 75 8.12 20.40 6.07
N PRO A 76 8.34 20.74 7.35
CA PRO A 76 7.82 19.94 8.46
C PRO A 76 6.29 19.89 8.51
N ALA A 77 5.61 20.98 8.15
CA ALA A 77 4.14 21.03 8.11
C ALA A 77 3.58 20.22 6.93
N ALA A 78 4.24 20.29 5.77
CA ALA A 78 3.87 19.48 4.61
C ALA A 78 4.05 17.99 4.89
N ALA A 79 5.18 17.59 5.48
CA ALA A 79 5.44 16.21 5.85
C ALA A 79 4.43 15.67 6.89
N LEU A 80 4.00 16.52 7.83
CA LEU A 80 2.94 16.19 8.78
C LEU A 80 1.63 15.84 8.08
N ALA A 81 1.14 16.73 7.22
CA ALA A 81 -0.13 16.51 6.55
C ALA A 81 -0.05 15.36 5.56
N ASN A 82 0.99 15.34 4.72
CA ASN A 82 1.16 14.31 3.69
C ASN A 82 1.34 12.92 4.32
N GLY A 83 2.05 12.78 5.44
CA GLY A 83 2.18 11.51 6.16
C GLY A 83 0.87 11.01 6.74
N ALA A 84 0.05 11.91 7.28
CA ALA A 84 -1.31 11.56 7.73
C ALA A 84 -2.18 11.07 6.56
N LEU A 85 -2.06 11.68 5.37
CA LEU A 85 -2.83 11.29 4.18
C LEU A 85 -2.40 9.93 3.62
N VAL A 86 -1.10 9.69 3.48
CA VAL A 86 -0.58 8.41 2.95
C VAL A 86 -1.11 7.23 3.79
N HIS A 87 -1.22 7.40 5.11
CA HIS A 87 -1.67 6.36 6.03
C HIS A 87 -3.19 6.35 6.33
N ALA A 88 -3.94 7.38 5.90
CA ALA A 88 -5.30 7.64 6.41
C ALA A 88 -6.33 6.52 6.17
N LEU A 89 -6.12 5.68 5.17
CA LEU A 89 -7.06 4.61 4.80
C LEU A 89 -6.55 3.21 5.16
N ASP A 90 -5.39 3.12 5.80
CA ASP A 90 -4.70 1.84 6.00
C ASP A 90 -4.67 1.04 4.68
N LEU A 91 -4.24 1.69 3.60
CA LEU A 91 -4.09 1.13 2.25
C LEU A 91 -2.64 1.14 1.77
N ASP A 92 -1.77 1.83 2.50
CA ASP A 92 -0.34 1.91 2.29
C ASP A 92 0.35 0.55 2.46
N ASP A 93 1.60 0.49 2.04
CA ASP A 93 2.42 -0.70 2.04
C ASP A 93 2.70 -1.30 3.43
N VAL A 94 3.24 -2.52 3.45
CA VAL A 94 3.62 -3.21 4.69
C VAL A 94 4.87 -4.06 4.50
N HIS A 95 5.79 -3.97 5.47
CA HIS A 95 6.91 -4.90 5.59
C HIS A 95 6.65 -5.90 6.72
N ALA A 96 6.60 -7.19 6.37
CA ALA A 96 6.24 -8.26 7.29
C ALA A 96 7.28 -8.50 8.40
N GLY A 97 8.54 -8.07 8.22
CA GLY A 97 9.60 -8.26 9.22
C GLY A 97 9.44 -7.43 10.49
N GLY A 98 8.50 -6.47 10.54
CA GLY A 98 8.27 -5.58 11.68
C GLY A 98 6.93 -4.83 11.65
N PRO A 99 5.86 -5.46 11.11
CA PRO A 99 4.67 -4.81 10.52
C PRO A 99 4.81 -3.30 10.22
N VAL A 100 5.81 -2.94 9.41
CA VAL A 100 6.18 -1.53 9.20
C VAL A 100 5.39 -0.92 8.05
N ARG A 101 4.75 0.23 8.27
CA ARG A 101 4.16 1.10 7.24
C ARG A 101 5.24 2.01 6.65
N ALA A 102 5.99 1.47 5.70
CA ALA A 102 7.26 2.04 5.28
C ALA A 102 7.08 3.33 4.45
N SER A 103 6.16 3.33 3.48
CA SER A 103 5.88 4.50 2.63
C SER A 103 5.39 5.69 3.44
N ALA A 104 4.48 5.47 4.40
CA ALA A 104 3.95 6.53 5.25
C ALA A 104 5.04 7.18 6.14
N ALA A 105 6.05 6.41 6.56
CA ALA A 105 7.14 6.92 7.40
C ALA A 105 8.21 7.68 6.59
N VAL A 106 8.41 7.33 5.32
CA VAL A 106 9.58 7.77 4.52
C VAL A 106 9.21 8.82 3.49
N LEU A 107 8.18 8.58 2.67
CA LEU A 107 7.86 9.41 1.51
C LEU A 107 7.54 10.87 1.86
N PRO A 108 6.74 11.18 2.90
CA PRO A 108 6.40 12.56 3.21
C PRO A 108 7.64 13.41 3.51
N VAL A 109 8.65 12.81 4.14
CA VAL A 109 9.90 13.48 4.49
C VAL A 109 10.77 13.67 3.25
N ALA A 110 10.98 12.60 2.48
CA ALA A 110 11.80 12.66 1.26
C ALA A 110 11.26 13.70 0.27
N LEU A 111 9.93 13.74 0.09
CA LEU A 111 9.28 14.68 -0.79
C LEU A 111 9.33 16.11 -0.24
N ALA A 112 8.96 16.34 1.03
CA ALA A 112 8.91 17.69 1.58
C ALA A 112 10.30 18.33 1.69
N VAL A 113 11.30 17.59 2.17
CA VAL A 113 12.67 18.09 2.24
C VAL A 113 13.29 18.19 0.85
N GLY A 114 12.99 17.24 -0.04
CA GLY A 114 13.43 17.30 -1.44
C GLY A 114 12.97 18.56 -2.16
N GLU A 115 11.70 18.95 -1.97
CA GLU A 115 11.18 20.23 -2.50
C GLU A 115 11.82 21.44 -1.83
N GLU A 116 12.01 21.43 -0.50
CA GLU A 116 12.66 22.51 0.25
C GLU A 116 14.05 22.82 -0.30
N VAL A 117 14.88 21.79 -0.50
CA VAL A 117 16.25 21.96 -0.98
C VAL A 117 16.36 21.98 -2.50
N ARG A 118 15.23 21.85 -3.21
CA ARG A 118 15.17 21.74 -4.68
C ARG A 118 16.07 20.62 -5.21
N ALA A 119 16.04 19.46 -4.56
CA ALA A 119 16.87 18.31 -4.91
C ALA A 119 16.52 17.74 -6.29
N HIS A 120 17.51 17.18 -6.97
CA HIS A 120 17.31 16.32 -8.12
C HIS A 120 16.52 15.07 -7.68
N GLY A 121 15.58 14.61 -8.51
CA GLY A 121 14.68 13.52 -8.13
C GLY A 121 15.39 12.19 -7.88
N SER A 122 16.53 11.93 -8.52
CA SER A 122 17.38 10.78 -8.19
C SER A 122 17.89 10.82 -6.74
N GLU A 123 18.26 12.00 -6.21
CA GLU A 123 18.69 12.15 -4.82
C GLU A 123 17.54 11.95 -3.84
N VAL A 124 16.35 12.42 -4.20
CA VAL A 124 15.11 12.18 -3.44
C VAL A 124 14.80 10.68 -3.38
N LEU A 125 14.91 9.98 -4.52
CA LEU A 125 14.70 8.54 -4.57
C LEU A 125 15.72 7.79 -3.73
N VAL A 126 17.01 8.14 -3.80
CA VAL A 126 18.04 7.50 -2.97
C VAL A 126 17.82 7.78 -1.48
N ALA A 127 17.39 8.99 -1.12
CA ALA A 127 17.04 9.31 0.26
C ALA A 127 15.84 8.49 0.75
N ALA A 128 14.82 8.31 -0.08
CA ALA A 128 13.71 7.43 0.23
C ALA A 128 14.17 5.96 0.38
N LEU A 129 15.04 5.46 -0.51
CA LEU A 129 15.59 4.11 -0.43
C LEU A 129 16.38 3.88 0.87
N ALA A 130 17.23 4.84 1.27
CA ALA A 130 17.93 4.78 2.54
C ALA A 130 16.96 4.79 3.74
N GLY A 131 15.88 5.57 3.64
CA GLY A 131 14.79 5.59 4.63
C GLY A 131 14.06 4.24 4.72
N TYR A 132 13.77 3.61 3.58
CA TYR A 132 13.13 2.29 3.53
C TYR A 132 14.01 1.20 4.16
N GLU A 133 15.31 1.20 3.88
CA GLU A 133 16.24 0.30 4.57
C GLU A 133 16.18 0.54 6.07
N ALA A 134 16.35 1.79 6.50
CA ALA A 134 16.37 2.15 7.91
C ALA A 134 15.08 1.74 8.64
N VAL A 135 13.90 2.07 8.11
CA VAL A 135 12.63 1.79 8.78
C VAL A 135 12.34 0.29 8.87
N CYS A 136 12.63 -0.49 7.82
CA CYS A 136 12.39 -1.94 7.84
C CYS A 136 13.37 -2.65 8.79
N ARG A 137 14.64 -2.24 8.79
CA ARG A 137 15.70 -2.85 9.62
C ARG A 137 15.57 -2.49 11.10
N LEU A 138 15.23 -1.23 11.40
CA LEU A 138 14.94 -0.79 12.76
C LEU A 138 13.60 -1.36 13.25
N GLY A 139 12.59 -1.40 12.38
CA GLY A 139 11.27 -1.93 12.71
C GLY A 139 11.28 -3.41 13.07
N ALA A 140 12.12 -4.21 12.40
CA ALA A 140 12.34 -5.62 12.77
C ALA A 140 12.96 -5.80 14.17
N ALA A 141 13.55 -4.75 14.73
CA ALA A 141 14.09 -4.75 16.08
C ALA A 141 13.05 -4.36 17.14
N VAL A 142 11.90 -3.82 16.72
CA VAL A 142 10.85 -3.32 17.61
C VAL A 142 10.08 -4.49 18.21
N PRO A 143 9.93 -4.54 19.54
CA PRO A 143 9.15 -5.57 20.19
C PRO A 143 7.64 -5.34 19.96
N PRO A 144 6.82 -6.40 19.95
CA PRO A 144 5.42 -6.33 19.56
C PRO A 144 4.55 -5.43 20.45
N GLU A 145 5.01 -5.05 21.64
CA GLU A 145 4.30 -4.14 22.54
C GLU A 145 4.38 -2.65 22.12
N LEU A 146 5.18 -2.35 21.10
CA LEU A 146 5.35 -1.02 20.50
C LEU A 146 4.90 -1.03 19.04
N ASP A 147 4.43 0.12 18.58
CA ASP A 147 4.18 0.34 17.16
C ASP A 147 5.50 0.69 16.45
N ALA A 148 5.92 -0.14 15.48
CA ALA A 148 7.22 0.02 14.83
C ALA A 148 7.34 1.31 14.03
N ALA A 149 6.26 1.73 13.36
CA ALA A 149 6.24 2.98 12.61
C ALA A 149 6.41 4.20 13.53
N SER A 150 5.73 4.21 14.67
CA SER A 150 5.85 5.29 15.67
C SER A 150 7.21 5.28 16.39
N ALA A 151 7.77 4.09 16.66
CA ALA A 151 9.06 3.94 17.34
C ALA A 151 10.24 4.33 16.43
N CYS A 152 10.20 3.96 15.15
CA CYS A 152 11.30 4.21 14.21
C CYS A 152 11.13 5.51 13.41
N GLY A 153 9.90 5.98 13.21
CA GLY A 153 9.54 7.08 12.32
C GLY A 153 10.36 8.36 12.54
N PRO A 154 10.49 8.89 13.78
CA PRO A 154 11.27 10.11 14.02
C PRO A 154 12.74 9.98 13.61
N LEU A 155 13.36 8.82 13.87
CA LEU A 155 14.77 8.56 13.52
C LEU A 155 14.96 8.47 12.02
N VAL A 156 14.06 7.75 11.34
CA VAL A 156 14.10 7.58 9.89
C VAL A 156 13.86 8.92 9.21
N SER A 157 12.91 9.70 9.70
CA SER A 157 12.69 11.07 9.23
C SER A 157 13.94 11.92 9.40
N ALA A 158 14.60 11.88 10.56
CA ALA A 158 15.85 12.59 10.78
C ALA A 158 16.97 12.12 9.85
N LEU A 159 17.07 10.82 9.56
CA LEU A 159 18.05 10.25 8.63
C LEU A 159 17.83 10.76 7.19
N VAL A 160 16.59 10.63 6.69
CA VAL A 160 16.21 11.07 5.33
C VAL A 160 16.45 12.57 5.16
N ALA A 161 16.01 13.38 6.14
CA ALA A 161 16.22 14.82 6.12
C ALA A 161 17.72 15.17 6.21
N SER A 162 18.50 14.49 7.05
CA SER A 162 19.94 14.73 7.19
C SER A 162 20.69 14.47 5.88
N ARG A 163 20.32 13.40 5.17
CA ARG A 163 20.87 13.09 3.85
C ARG A 163 20.57 14.20 2.85
N LEU A 164 19.31 14.61 2.71
CA LEU A 164 18.91 15.64 1.76
C LEU A 164 19.47 17.03 2.09
N TYR A 165 19.70 17.33 3.37
CA TYR A 165 20.40 18.54 3.79
C TYR A 165 21.92 18.48 3.61
N GLY A 166 22.50 17.34 3.24
CA GLY A 166 23.94 17.15 3.11
C GLY A 166 24.68 17.26 4.44
N LEU A 167 24.08 16.79 5.54
CA LEU A 167 24.72 16.82 6.85
C LEU A 167 25.91 15.87 6.92
N ARG A 168 26.94 16.27 7.66
CA ARG A 168 28.06 15.38 8.03
C ARG A 168 27.56 14.27 8.96
N GLU A 169 28.29 13.16 9.00
CA GLU A 169 27.93 12.00 9.83
C GLU A 169 27.65 12.39 11.29
N GLU A 170 28.48 13.24 11.90
CA GLU A 170 28.28 13.66 13.29
C GLU A 170 26.96 14.41 13.49
N GLN A 171 26.63 15.31 12.56
CA GLN A 171 25.38 16.09 12.60
C GLN A 171 24.15 15.20 12.35
N ALA A 172 24.28 14.19 11.48
CA ALA A 172 23.20 13.24 11.27
C ALA A 172 22.97 12.36 12.51
N VAL A 173 24.05 11.90 13.17
CA VAL A 173 23.95 11.18 14.45
C VAL A 173 23.32 12.06 15.52
N ASP A 174 23.69 13.34 15.62
CA ASP A 174 23.05 14.30 16.51
C ASP A 174 21.57 14.47 16.20
N ALA A 175 21.19 14.56 14.92
CA ALA A 175 19.79 14.65 14.49
C ALA A 175 18.98 13.42 14.93
N LEU A 176 19.50 12.21 14.72
CA LEU A 176 18.85 10.98 15.16
C LEU A 176 18.75 10.92 16.69
N ALA A 177 19.80 11.32 17.41
CA ALA A 177 19.80 11.36 18.87
C ALA A 177 18.78 12.37 19.44
N ILE A 178 18.60 13.52 18.79
CA ILE A 178 17.54 14.50 19.13
C ILE A 178 16.15 13.88 18.84
N ALA A 179 15.99 13.24 17.68
CA ALA A 179 14.73 12.62 17.29
C ALA A 179 14.33 11.42 18.17
N ALA A 180 15.31 10.73 18.78
CA ALA A 180 15.08 9.58 19.65
C ALA A 180 14.16 9.88 20.84
N GLY A 181 14.11 11.13 21.33
CA GLY A 181 13.20 11.53 22.40
C GLY A 181 11.71 11.47 22.02
N GLN A 182 11.41 11.45 20.72
CA GLN A 182 10.06 11.38 20.17
C GLN A 182 9.68 9.97 19.72
N ALA A 183 10.60 9.01 19.83
CA ALA A 183 10.34 7.61 19.50
C ALA A 183 9.47 6.95 20.58
N GLY A 184 8.41 6.26 20.16
CA GLY A 184 7.54 5.52 21.07
C GLY A 184 6.22 5.16 20.40
N GLY A 185 5.19 4.92 21.20
CA GLY A 185 3.85 4.58 20.71
C GLY A 185 3.49 3.12 20.93
N ARG A 186 2.24 2.91 21.33
CA ARG A 186 1.63 1.58 21.46
C ARG A 186 0.81 1.27 20.21
N PRO A 187 0.64 0.00 19.80
CA PRO A 187 -0.28 -0.37 18.73
C PRO A 187 -1.70 0.17 18.94
N ALA A 188 -2.19 0.17 20.18
CA ALA A 188 -3.51 0.73 20.53
C ALA A 188 -3.61 2.26 20.37
N SER A 189 -2.48 2.96 20.32
CA SER A 189 -2.41 4.40 20.07
C SER A 189 -2.06 4.75 18.63
N ALA A 190 -1.84 3.78 17.74
CA ALA A 190 -1.49 4.01 16.35
C ALA A 190 -2.64 4.73 15.62
N ALA A 191 -2.61 6.06 15.67
CA ALA A 191 -3.60 6.91 15.05
C ALA A 191 -3.15 7.27 13.64
N ARG A 192 -4.12 7.45 12.73
CA ARG A 192 -3.89 7.85 11.34
C ARG A 192 -2.85 8.96 11.13
N PRO A 193 -2.77 10.04 11.95
CA PRO A 193 -1.78 11.10 11.77
C PRO A 193 -0.37 10.80 12.31
N HIS A 194 -0.14 9.68 13.01
CA HIS A 194 1.15 9.38 13.66
C HIS A 194 2.35 9.42 12.71
N PRO A 195 2.31 8.83 11.49
CA PRO A 195 3.42 8.93 10.55
C PRO A 195 3.76 10.38 10.21
N GLY A 196 2.76 11.25 10.11
CA GLY A 196 2.94 12.69 9.91
C GLY A 196 3.63 13.37 11.10
N LEU A 197 3.24 13.07 12.32
CA LEU A 197 3.88 13.60 13.53
C LEU A 197 5.35 13.17 13.62
N ALA A 198 5.64 11.90 13.31
CA ALA A 198 6.99 11.37 13.26
C ALA A 198 7.84 12.05 12.16
N ALA A 199 7.25 12.25 10.98
CA ALA A 199 7.87 12.96 9.87
C ALA A 199 8.26 14.40 10.26
N GLN A 200 7.34 15.17 10.86
CA GLN A 200 7.61 16.51 11.34
C GLN A 200 8.76 16.54 12.37
N ALA A 201 8.71 15.64 13.36
CA ALA A 201 9.68 15.60 14.44
C ALA A 201 11.12 15.38 13.93
N GLY A 202 11.32 14.43 13.01
CA GLY A 202 12.64 14.15 12.46
C GLY A 202 13.20 15.28 11.59
N ILE A 203 12.36 15.96 10.80
CA ILE A 203 12.80 17.13 10.03
C ILE A 203 13.27 18.26 10.95
N LEU A 204 12.52 18.53 12.03
CA LEU A 204 12.92 19.53 13.03
C LEU A 204 14.24 19.14 13.72
N ALA A 205 14.41 17.86 14.07
CA ALA A 205 15.65 17.37 14.66
C ALA A 205 16.86 17.54 13.72
N ALA A 206 16.70 17.23 12.43
CA ALA A 206 17.74 17.48 11.43
C ALA A 206 18.06 18.97 11.25
N ARG A 207 17.05 19.85 11.29
CA ARG A 207 17.26 21.31 11.25
C ARG A 207 18.00 21.83 12.48
N LEU A 208 17.69 21.30 13.68
CA LEU A 208 18.39 21.63 14.91
C LEU A 208 19.86 21.23 14.83
N ALA A 209 20.15 20.00 14.39
CA ALA A 209 21.53 19.52 14.23
C ALA A 209 22.30 20.26 13.13
N ARG A 210 21.64 20.60 12.02
CA ARG A 210 22.19 21.48 10.98
C ARG A 210 22.61 22.84 11.55
N SER A 211 21.86 23.34 12.52
CA SER A 211 22.10 24.62 13.20
C SER A 211 23.08 24.52 14.39
N GLY A 212 23.65 23.34 14.64
CA GLY A 212 24.68 23.12 15.65
C GLY A 212 24.19 22.57 17.00
N ALA A 213 22.92 22.20 17.14
CA ALA A 213 22.47 21.46 18.31
C ALA A 213 23.08 20.04 18.29
N THR A 214 23.56 19.57 19.44
CA THR A 214 24.08 18.21 19.58
C THR A 214 23.07 17.30 20.27
N GLY A 215 23.09 16.01 19.93
CA GLY A 215 22.31 14.99 20.60
C GLY A 215 23.15 14.27 21.66
N PRO A 216 22.53 13.68 22.71
CA PRO A 216 23.29 12.89 23.66
C PRO A 216 23.91 11.68 22.94
N SER A 217 25.23 11.51 23.00
CA SER A 217 25.95 10.43 22.30
C SER A 217 25.47 9.03 22.68
N ALA A 218 24.93 8.88 23.89
CA ALA A 218 24.37 7.64 24.42
C ALA A 218 22.87 7.45 24.10
N ALA A 219 22.18 8.42 23.49
CA ALA A 219 20.74 8.38 23.25
C ALA A 219 20.32 7.21 22.35
N LEU A 220 21.16 6.82 21.40
CA LEU A 220 20.85 5.74 20.47
C LEU A 220 21.29 4.38 21.03
N GLU A 221 22.51 4.27 21.55
CA GLU A 221 23.14 2.97 21.80
C GLU A 221 23.76 2.81 23.20
N GLY A 222 23.61 3.80 24.09
CA GLY A 222 24.02 3.66 25.49
C GLY A 222 23.14 2.68 26.25
N GLU A 223 23.53 2.35 27.48
CA GLU A 223 22.79 1.42 28.36
C GLU A 223 21.33 1.84 28.65
N ARG A 224 21.05 3.15 28.56
CA ARG A 224 19.71 3.74 28.65
C ARG A 224 19.23 4.35 27.33
N GLY A 225 19.95 4.06 26.25
CA GLY A 225 19.65 4.52 24.91
C GLY A 225 18.49 3.74 24.28
N LEU A 226 18.07 4.22 23.13
CA LEU A 226 16.94 3.72 22.38
C LEU A 226 17.09 2.23 22.01
N TYR A 227 18.28 1.80 21.61
CA TYR A 227 18.56 0.40 21.38
C TYR A 227 18.35 -0.40 22.67
N ALA A 228 19.02 -0.09 23.77
CA ALA A 228 18.86 -0.87 25.00
C ALA A 228 17.41 -0.91 25.54
N THR A 229 16.63 0.16 25.35
CA THR A 229 15.31 0.32 25.97
C THR A 229 14.13 -0.06 25.08
N LEU A 230 14.24 0.17 23.76
CA LEU A 230 13.17 -0.08 22.79
C LEU A 230 13.51 -1.19 21.79
N PHE A 231 14.75 -1.35 21.32
CA PHE A 231 15.08 -2.33 20.26
C PHE A 231 15.87 -3.57 20.74
N GLY A 232 16.48 -3.51 21.92
CA GLY A 232 17.66 -4.28 22.34
C GLY A 232 17.35 -5.64 22.95
N ARG A 233 16.08 -6.04 22.96
CA ARG A 233 15.67 -7.40 23.27
C ARG A 233 15.80 -8.35 22.07
N SER A 234 15.94 -7.81 20.86
CA SER A 234 15.80 -8.58 19.61
C SER A 234 17.12 -9.10 19.03
N GLY A 235 18.29 -8.63 19.50
CA GLY A 235 19.59 -9.00 18.91
C GLY A 235 19.79 -8.51 17.47
N SER A 236 18.89 -7.67 16.95
CA SER A 236 18.87 -7.19 15.57
C SER A 236 20.17 -6.47 15.18
N GLN A 237 20.67 -6.71 13.97
CA GLN A 237 21.79 -5.98 13.38
C GLN A 237 21.30 -5.15 12.19
N PRO A 238 20.82 -3.91 12.40
CA PRO A 238 20.21 -3.12 11.33
C PRO A 238 21.19 -2.86 10.16
N ALA A 239 22.49 -2.82 10.42
CA ALA A 239 23.50 -2.57 9.38
C ALA A 239 23.92 -3.83 8.59
N GLU A 240 23.42 -5.01 8.94
CA GLU A 240 23.87 -6.28 8.34
C GLU A 240 23.38 -6.44 6.89
N GLY A 241 24.30 -6.59 5.94
CA GLY A 241 23.96 -6.80 4.53
C GLY A 241 23.39 -5.56 3.83
N LEU A 242 23.70 -4.35 4.30
CA LEU A 242 23.38 -3.10 3.59
C LEU A 242 24.07 -3.09 2.21
N GLY A 243 23.35 -2.64 1.18
CA GLY A 243 23.84 -2.65 -0.21
C GLY A 243 23.76 -4.01 -0.92
N GLU A 244 23.75 -5.12 -0.17
CA GLU A 244 23.62 -6.49 -0.69
C GLU A 244 22.16 -6.96 -0.70
N ARG A 245 21.47 -6.79 0.44
CA ARG A 245 20.05 -7.10 0.60
C ARG A 245 19.27 -5.80 0.78
N TRP A 246 18.32 -5.58 -0.13
CA TRP A 246 17.46 -4.40 -0.14
C TRP A 246 16.06 -4.76 0.36
N GLU A 247 15.72 -4.30 1.56
CA GLU A 247 14.42 -4.49 2.20
C GLU A 247 13.28 -3.85 1.41
N VAL A 248 13.53 -2.77 0.65
CA VAL A 248 12.51 -2.13 -0.20
C VAL A 248 11.85 -3.11 -1.19
N THR A 249 12.59 -4.13 -1.64
CA THR A 249 12.09 -5.16 -2.56
C THR A 249 11.20 -6.20 -1.88
N ARG A 250 11.17 -6.19 -0.53
CA ARG A 250 10.45 -7.10 0.34
C ARG A 250 9.21 -6.46 0.98
N ILE A 251 9.00 -5.16 0.76
CA ILE A 251 7.79 -4.45 1.16
C ILE A 251 6.63 -4.85 0.23
N THR A 252 5.49 -5.19 0.81
CA THR A 252 4.27 -5.57 0.10
C THR A 252 3.38 -4.36 -0.14
N ILE A 253 2.97 -4.16 -1.40
CA ILE A 253 1.93 -3.18 -1.76
C ILE A 253 0.57 -3.83 -1.55
N ARG A 254 -0.33 -3.19 -0.78
CA ARG A 254 -1.69 -3.69 -0.57
C ARG A 254 -2.60 -3.33 -1.75
N PRO A 255 -3.13 -4.28 -2.53
CA PRO A 255 -4.01 -3.97 -3.66
C PRO A 255 -5.42 -3.57 -3.20
N TYR A 256 -5.84 -4.07 -2.04
CA TYR A 256 -7.15 -3.83 -1.44
C TYR A 256 -7.02 -3.02 -0.14
N PRO A 257 -7.97 -2.11 0.17
CA PRO A 257 -8.01 -1.38 1.46
C PRO A 257 -8.59 -2.28 2.54
N ALA A 258 -7.88 -3.37 2.82
CA ALA A 258 -8.24 -4.38 3.80
C ALA A 258 -6.95 -4.88 4.48
N ASP A 259 -7.10 -5.51 5.64
CA ASP A 259 -5.98 -6.13 6.33
C ASP A 259 -5.24 -7.12 5.41
N ARG A 260 -3.91 -7.15 5.45
CA ARG A 260 -3.11 -7.96 4.52
C ARG A 260 -3.48 -9.45 4.57
N LEU A 261 -3.96 -9.91 5.72
CA LEU A 261 -4.36 -11.29 5.98
C LEU A 261 -5.60 -11.75 5.18
N VAL A 262 -6.40 -10.84 4.62
CA VAL A 262 -7.55 -11.21 3.78
C VAL A 262 -7.24 -11.24 2.28
N HIS A 263 -6.09 -10.72 1.85
CA HIS A 263 -5.82 -10.47 0.42
C HIS A 263 -5.79 -11.74 -0.41
N ALA A 264 -5.19 -12.83 0.10
CA ALA A 264 -5.16 -14.11 -0.61
C ALA A 264 -6.57 -14.69 -0.83
N SER A 265 -7.49 -14.48 0.13
CA SER A 265 -8.90 -14.86 -0.02
C SER A 265 -9.65 -13.97 -1.01
N LEU A 266 -9.35 -12.66 -1.04
CA LEU A 266 -9.90 -11.73 -2.01
C LEU A 266 -9.45 -12.05 -3.44
N ASP A 267 -8.17 -12.42 -3.62
CA ASP A 267 -7.65 -12.84 -4.92
C ASP A 267 -8.32 -14.14 -5.41
N ALA A 268 -8.51 -15.12 -4.52
CA ALA A 268 -9.26 -16.33 -4.85
C ALA A 268 -10.73 -16.02 -5.21
N ALA A 269 -11.40 -15.13 -4.47
CA ALA A 269 -12.75 -14.67 -4.79
C ALA A 269 -12.82 -13.97 -6.16
N ARG A 270 -11.81 -13.14 -6.48
CA ARG A 270 -11.71 -12.44 -7.76
C ARG A 270 -11.54 -13.40 -8.93
N LEU A 271 -10.73 -14.46 -8.78
CA LEU A 271 -10.59 -15.52 -9.78
C LEU A 271 -11.91 -16.25 -10.03
N LEU A 272 -12.60 -16.60 -8.95
CA LEU A 272 -13.94 -17.20 -8.99
C LEU A 272 -14.95 -16.32 -9.73
N ARG A 273 -14.83 -14.99 -9.62
CA ARG A 273 -15.67 -14.04 -10.38
C ARG A 273 -15.26 -13.87 -11.83
N ALA A 274 -13.98 -14.01 -12.15
CA ALA A 274 -13.47 -13.83 -13.50
C ALA A 274 -13.65 -15.07 -14.39
N ASP A 275 -13.64 -16.29 -13.82
CA ASP A 275 -13.76 -17.54 -14.57
C ASP A 275 -15.23 -17.98 -14.78
N THR A 276 -15.99 -17.13 -15.47
CA THR A 276 -17.39 -17.40 -15.85
C THR A 276 -17.53 -18.36 -17.03
N ALA A 277 -16.55 -19.24 -17.26
CA ALA A 277 -16.66 -20.34 -18.21
C ALA A 277 -16.68 -21.68 -17.47
N CYS A 278 -17.64 -21.84 -16.54
CA CYS A 278 -18.09 -23.19 -16.19
C CYS A 278 -18.69 -23.80 -17.47
N PRO A 279 -18.08 -24.83 -18.07
CA PRO A 279 -18.71 -25.47 -19.23
C PRO A 279 -20.05 -26.09 -18.79
N PRO A 280 -21.05 -26.17 -19.68
CA PRO A 280 -22.22 -27.00 -19.43
C PRO A 280 -21.78 -28.46 -19.15
N PRO A 281 -22.60 -29.25 -18.42
CA PRO A 281 -22.23 -30.59 -17.98
C PRO A 281 -21.67 -31.47 -19.11
N GLY A 282 -20.57 -32.20 -18.85
CA GLY A 282 -20.17 -33.35 -19.67
C GLY A 282 -18.89 -33.26 -20.52
N HIS A 283 -17.93 -32.37 -20.24
CA HIS A 283 -16.67 -32.32 -21.02
C HIS A 283 -15.42 -32.60 -20.16
N SER A 284 -14.70 -33.67 -20.50
CA SER A 284 -13.42 -34.05 -19.90
C SER A 284 -12.25 -33.35 -20.60
N VAL A 285 -11.29 -32.82 -19.84
CA VAL A 285 -10.01 -32.29 -20.35
C VAL A 285 -8.89 -32.77 -19.42
N ARG A 286 -7.71 -33.12 -19.97
CA ARG A 286 -6.59 -33.68 -19.21
C ARG A 286 -5.69 -32.60 -18.57
N PRO A 287 -5.01 -32.90 -17.45
CA PRO A 287 -4.05 -31.99 -16.82
C PRO A 287 -2.82 -31.73 -17.70
N ASP A 288 -2.28 -30.50 -17.62
CA ASP A 288 -0.96 -30.14 -18.16
C ASP A 288 0.14 -30.66 -17.22
N PRO A 289 1.05 -31.54 -17.68
CA PRO A 289 2.14 -32.08 -16.86
C PRO A 289 3.21 -31.05 -16.44
N ALA A 290 3.20 -29.82 -16.97
CA ALA A 290 4.28 -28.85 -16.77
C ALA A 290 4.15 -27.93 -15.53
N GLY A 291 3.02 -27.91 -14.82
CA GLY A 291 2.88 -27.18 -13.55
C GLY A 291 3.13 -25.66 -13.61
N THR A 292 2.91 -25.02 -14.77
CA THR A 292 3.30 -23.61 -15.01
C THR A 292 2.25 -22.55 -14.64
N ALA A 293 1.06 -22.93 -14.16
CA ALA A 293 0.05 -21.95 -13.73
C ALA A 293 0.17 -21.69 -12.21
N ARG A 294 0.14 -20.42 -11.80
CA ARG A 294 0.25 -20.01 -10.37
C ARG A 294 -1.10 -19.81 -9.67
N SER A 295 -2.18 -19.99 -10.42
CA SER A 295 -3.56 -19.86 -9.95
C SER A 295 -4.50 -20.73 -10.77
N TRP A 296 -5.53 -21.26 -10.10
CA TRP A 296 -6.39 -22.31 -10.66
C TRP A 296 -7.83 -22.08 -10.24
N VAL A 297 -8.76 -22.44 -11.12
CA VAL A 297 -10.19 -22.52 -10.82
C VAL A 297 -10.70 -23.91 -11.20
N ARG A 298 -11.58 -24.47 -10.36
CA ARG A 298 -12.14 -25.82 -10.50
C ARG A 298 -13.63 -25.80 -10.21
N ALA A 299 -14.44 -26.35 -11.12
CA ALA A 299 -15.86 -26.65 -10.89
C ALA A 299 -16.04 -28.17 -10.72
N ARG A 300 -16.89 -28.63 -9.78
CA ARG A 300 -17.22 -30.05 -9.55
C ARG A 300 -18.73 -30.26 -9.48
N GLU A 301 -19.18 -31.37 -10.07
CA GLU A 301 -20.45 -32.03 -9.71
C GLU A 301 -20.18 -33.09 -8.64
N ALA A 302 -21.17 -33.38 -7.79
CA ALA A 302 -21.07 -34.41 -6.77
C ALA A 302 -20.84 -35.80 -7.40
N GLY A 303 -19.59 -36.29 -7.37
CA GLY A 303 -19.22 -37.65 -7.82
C GLY A 303 -18.33 -37.76 -9.07
N GLY A 304 -17.89 -36.66 -9.70
CA GLY A 304 -17.07 -36.67 -10.93
C GLY A 304 -15.53 -36.63 -10.73
N GLN A 305 -14.78 -37.20 -11.69
CA GLN A 305 -13.31 -37.22 -11.73
C GLN A 305 -12.66 -35.85 -12.00
N ASP A 306 -11.40 -35.71 -11.55
CA ASP A 306 -10.65 -34.46 -11.42
C ASP A 306 -10.14 -33.85 -12.74
N VAL A 307 -10.44 -32.57 -12.98
CA VAL A 307 -9.87 -31.76 -14.08
C VAL A 307 -9.61 -30.33 -13.60
N LEU A 308 -8.40 -29.79 -13.83
CA LEU A 308 -7.96 -28.43 -13.45
C LEU A 308 -7.76 -27.54 -14.68
N ARG A 309 -8.05 -26.23 -14.57
CA ARG A 309 -7.75 -25.23 -15.60
C ARG A 309 -6.79 -24.15 -15.10
N PRO A 310 -5.76 -23.78 -15.88
CA PRO A 310 -4.96 -22.57 -15.63
C PRO A 310 -5.84 -21.31 -15.73
N ALA A 311 -5.71 -20.38 -14.79
CA ALA A 311 -6.30 -19.05 -14.96
C ALA A 311 -5.65 -18.34 -16.16
N ARG A 312 -6.45 -17.81 -17.09
CA ARG A 312 -5.92 -17.10 -18.28
C ARG A 312 -5.28 -15.78 -17.84
N SER A 313 -3.98 -15.60 -18.10
CA SER A 313 -3.34 -14.28 -18.02
C SER A 313 -3.88 -13.40 -19.15
N ARG A 314 -4.34 -12.19 -18.82
CA ARG A 314 -4.74 -11.20 -19.83
C ARG A 314 -3.48 -10.61 -20.47
N ARG A 315 -2.89 -11.31 -21.45
CA ARG A 315 -1.97 -10.69 -22.41
C ARG A 315 -2.76 -10.09 -23.57
N GLY A 316 -2.72 -8.77 -23.69
CA GLY A 316 -2.97 -8.02 -24.94
C GLY A 316 -4.43 -7.93 -25.39
N LEU A 317 -5.09 -6.80 -25.13
CA LEU A 317 -6.11 -6.29 -26.04
C LEU A 317 -5.39 -5.73 -27.29
N PRO A 318 -5.83 -6.03 -28.52
CA PRO A 318 -5.20 -5.47 -29.71
C PRO A 318 -5.46 -3.97 -29.80
N GLY A 319 -4.39 -3.20 -29.99
CA GLY A 319 -4.44 -1.76 -30.21
C GLY A 319 -5.30 -1.40 -31.42
N ALA A 320 -6.15 -0.39 -31.24
CA ALA A 320 -6.93 0.21 -32.31
C ALA A 320 -5.99 0.77 -33.38
N ALA A 321 -6.04 0.18 -34.58
CA ALA A 321 -5.35 0.69 -35.75
C ALA A 321 -5.96 2.04 -36.18
N LEU A 322 -5.13 3.09 -36.19
CA LEU A 322 -5.43 4.35 -36.86
C LEU A 322 -5.56 4.11 -38.38
N ALA A 323 -6.79 4.08 -38.88
CA ALA A 323 -7.06 4.20 -40.30
C ALA A 323 -7.08 5.69 -40.70
N ARG A 324 -6.00 6.15 -41.36
CA ARG A 324 -5.98 7.39 -42.14
C ARG A 324 -7.00 7.28 -43.29
N ARG A 325 -7.97 8.19 -43.34
CA ARG A 325 -8.61 8.60 -44.60
C ARG A 325 -8.79 10.11 -44.61
N GLY A 326 -8.11 10.76 -45.56
CA GLY A 326 -8.34 12.14 -45.92
C GLY A 326 -9.63 12.30 -46.72
N GLY A 327 -10.19 13.50 -46.64
CA GLY A 327 -11.32 13.96 -47.46
C GLY A 327 -11.60 15.43 -47.16
N ARG A 328 -11.46 16.27 -48.18
CA ARG A 328 -11.58 17.75 -48.17
C ARG A 328 -13.04 18.22 -48.14
N GLY A 329 -13.22 19.48 -47.71
CA GLY A 329 -14.39 20.36 -47.91
C GLY A 329 -14.87 20.92 -46.57
N GLY A 330 -14.89 22.21 -46.24
CA GLY A 330 -15.02 23.44 -47.02
C GLY A 330 -16.31 24.15 -46.55
N GLY A 331 -16.23 25.27 -45.81
CA GLY A 331 -17.41 26.07 -45.46
C GLY A 331 -17.33 26.95 -44.19
N GLN A 332 -16.99 28.22 -44.43
CA GLN A 332 -17.26 29.50 -43.73
C GLN A 332 -17.91 29.60 -42.31
N ALA A 333 -17.19 30.31 -41.43
CA ALA A 333 -17.51 31.52 -40.63
C ALA A 333 -18.90 31.77 -39.97
N GLY A 334 -18.86 32.14 -38.67
CA GLY A 334 -19.87 32.97 -37.97
C GLY A 334 -19.83 32.84 -36.42
N PRO A 335 -19.80 33.92 -35.60
CA PRO A 335 -19.45 33.87 -34.17
C PRO A 335 -20.63 34.01 -33.18
N GLU A 336 -20.30 33.92 -31.88
CA GLU A 336 -21.03 34.34 -30.65
C GLU A 336 -21.79 33.28 -29.82
N GLY A 337 -21.54 33.29 -28.48
CA GLY A 337 -22.52 32.88 -27.46
C GLY A 337 -22.04 31.99 -26.30
N GLY A 338 -21.61 32.61 -25.18
CA GLY A 338 -21.91 32.26 -23.76
C GLY A 338 -21.63 30.86 -23.16
N PRO A 339 -21.35 30.76 -21.84
CA PRO A 339 -20.83 29.53 -21.23
C PRO A 339 -21.95 28.52 -20.94
N ALA A 340 -21.85 27.32 -21.53
CA ALA A 340 -22.69 26.19 -21.17
C ALA A 340 -21.96 25.31 -20.14
N ALA A 341 -22.56 25.19 -18.96
CA ALA A 341 -22.19 24.22 -17.94
C ALA A 341 -22.26 22.79 -18.53
N SER A 342 -21.10 22.15 -18.68
CA SER A 342 -21.02 20.73 -19.03
C SER A 342 -20.86 19.91 -17.75
N GLY A 343 -22.00 19.41 -17.27
CA GLY A 343 -22.03 18.28 -16.35
C GLY A 343 -21.35 17.09 -17.02
N GLY A 344 -20.14 16.77 -16.57
CA GLY A 344 -19.43 15.56 -16.97
C GLY A 344 -20.14 14.33 -16.43
N ALA A 345 -20.89 13.66 -17.28
CA ALA A 345 -21.39 12.32 -17.03
C ALA A 345 -20.20 11.36 -16.90
N HIS A 346 -19.78 11.09 -15.66
CA HIS A 346 -18.91 9.96 -15.38
C HIS A 346 -19.63 8.67 -15.75
N ALA A 347 -18.98 7.87 -16.60
CA ALA A 347 -19.42 6.52 -16.94
C ALA A 347 -19.42 5.64 -15.68
N GLY A 348 -20.58 5.57 -15.02
CA GLY A 348 -20.82 4.66 -13.90
C GLY A 348 -20.62 3.22 -14.37
N HIS A 349 -19.65 2.54 -13.77
CA HIS A 349 -19.62 1.08 -13.81
C HIS A 349 -20.82 0.60 -12.99
N GLY A 350 -21.79 -0.01 -13.68
CA GLY A 350 -23.04 -0.45 -13.09
C GLY A 350 -22.81 -1.38 -11.91
N ARG A 351 -23.46 -1.09 -10.79
CA ARG A 351 -23.52 -1.98 -9.63
C ARG A 351 -24.39 -3.17 -10.03
N ALA A 352 -23.88 -4.38 -9.79
CA ALA A 352 -24.68 -5.59 -9.88
C ALA A 352 -25.87 -5.48 -8.93
N GLY A 353 -27.07 -5.26 -9.49
CA GLY A 353 -28.31 -5.33 -8.73
C GLY A 353 -28.49 -6.75 -8.20
N ALA A 354 -29.18 -6.91 -7.08
CA ALA A 354 -29.61 -8.21 -6.57
C ALA A 354 -30.40 -8.95 -7.67
N GLY A 355 -29.72 -9.83 -8.42
CA GLY A 355 -30.23 -10.44 -9.65
C GLY A 355 -29.21 -10.60 -10.77
N GLU A 356 -28.06 -9.93 -10.71
CA GLU A 356 -26.95 -10.21 -11.65
C GLU A 356 -26.27 -11.54 -11.29
N LEU A 357 -26.26 -12.45 -12.26
CA LEU A 357 -25.78 -13.81 -12.12
C LEU A 357 -24.24 -13.84 -12.06
N TRP A 358 -23.67 -14.33 -10.96
CA TRP A 358 -22.25 -14.68 -10.84
C TRP A 358 -21.92 -15.87 -11.75
N GLY A 359 -21.28 -15.61 -12.89
CA GLY A 359 -20.98 -16.67 -13.86
C GLY A 359 -22.21 -17.45 -14.36
N GLY A 360 -23.37 -16.78 -14.41
CA GLY A 360 -24.64 -17.43 -14.76
C GLY A 360 -25.41 -18.04 -13.56
N ARG A 361 -24.91 -17.89 -12.32
CA ARG A 361 -25.51 -18.40 -11.08
C ARG A 361 -25.94 -17.29 -10.14
N ASP A 362 -27.07 -17.47 -9.48
CA ASP A 362 -27.53 -16.52 -8.48
C ASP A 362 -26.80 -16.75 -7.15
N LEU A 363 -26.22 -15.70 -6.54
CA LEU A 363 -25.55 -15.82 -5.23
C LEU A 363 -26.50 -16.28 -4.11
N ARG A 364 -27.82 -16.14 -4.29
CA ARG A 364 -28.82 -16.72 -3.39
C ARG A 364 -28.76 -18.25 -3.35
N GLU A 365 -28.28 -18.90 -4.42
CA GLU A 365 -28.08 -20.35 -4.51
C GLU A 365 -26.84 -20.83 -3.75
N VAL A 366 -25.97 -19.92 -3.29
CA VAL A 366 -24.81 -20.28 -2.48
C VAL A 366 -25.29 -20.77 -1.11
N ARG A 367 -24.98 -22.02 -0.81
CA ARG A 367 -25.26 -22.66 0.48
C ARG A 367 -24.18 -22.33 1.50
N GLU A 368 -22.92 -22.41 1.09
CA GLU A 368 -21.76 -22.25 1.96
C GLU A 368 -20.55 -21.78 1.17
N ILE A 369 -19.71 -20.98 1.81
CA ILE A 369 -18.39 -20.60 1.32
C ILE A 369 -17.36 -20.95 2.40
N VAL A 370 -16.23 -21.50 1.98
CA VAL A 370 -15.13 -21.89 2.86
C VAL A 370 -13.85 -21.23 2.39
N ALA A 371 -13.30 -20.34 3.20
CA ALA A 371 -12.04 -19.66 2.96
C ALA A 371 -10.92 -20.24 3.81
N THR A 372 -9.70 -20.35 3.29
CA THR A 372 -8.54 -20.70 4.12
C THR A 372 -7.95 -19.47 4.80
N VAL A 373 -7.49 -19.62 6.04
CA VAL A 373 -6.83 -18.55 6.80
C VAL A 373 -5.65 -19.09 7.59
N HIS A 374 -4.53 -18.37 7.57
CA HIS A 374 -3.36 -18.66 8.37
C HIS A 374 -3.70 -18.64 9.86
N ARG A 375 -3.11 -19.55 10.66
CA ARG A 375 -3.35 -19.64 12.10
C ARG A 375 -3.21 -18.30 12.83
N ASP A 376 -2.19 -17.52 12.48
CA ASP A 376 -1.89 -16.23 13.12
C ASP A 376 -2.86 -15.12 12.68
N GLY A 377 -3.57 -15.32 11.57
CA GLY A 377 -4.58 -14.37 11.09
C GLY A 377 -5.95 -14.56 11.72
N VAL A 378 -6.25 -15.73 12.30
CA VAL A 378 -7.57 -16.03 12.88
C VAL A 378 -8.02 -15.00 13.93
N PRO A 379 -7.19 -14.61 14.92
CA PRO A 379 -7.60 -13.63 15.92
C PRO A 379 -7.83 -12.23 15.34
N VAL A 380 -7.29 -11.98 14.14
CA VAL A 380 -7.28 -10.67 13.50
C VAL A 380 -8.45 -10.49 12.56
N VAL A 381 -8.72 -11.46 11.68
CA VAL A 381 -9.70 -11.31 10.59
C VAL A 381 -10.95 -12.19 10.70
N CYS A 382 -10.98 -13.11 11.66
CA CYS A 382 -12.06 -14.07 11.87
C CYS A 382 -12.70 -13.97 13.26
N GLY A 383 -12.60 -12.80 13.92
CA GLY A 383 -13.21 -12.57 15.23
C GLY A 383 -14.76 -12.66 15.22
N PRO A 384 -15.42 -12.64 16.39
CA PRO A 384 -16.87 -12.83 16.50
C PRO A 384 -17.72 -11.84 15.69
N GLU A 385 -17.23 -10.60 15.55
CA GLU A 385 -17.90 -9.53 14.82
C GLU A 385 -17.60 -9.55 13.31
N ALA A 386 -16.73 -10.45 12.83
CA ALA A 386 -16.27 -10.44 11.44
C ALA A 386 -17.44 -10.58 10.46
N HIS A 387 -18.45 -11.39 10.75
CA HIS A 387 -19.59 -11.57 9.85
C HIS A 387 -20.50 -10.34 9.74
N ARG A 388 -20.50 -9.45 10.73
CA ARG A 388 -21.35 -8.25 10.75
C ARG A 388 -20.62 -7.07 11.43
N PRO A 389 -19.59 -6.50 10.76
CA PRO A 389 -18.84 -5.37 11.31
C PRO A 389 -19.74 -4.15 11.50
N ARG A 390 -19.46 -3.37 12.55
CA ARG A 390 -20.23 -2.16 12.91
C ARG A 390 -19.57 -0.89 12.42
N THR A 391 -18.27 -0.94 12.16
CA THR A 391 -17.49 0.21 11.69
C THR A 391 -16.72 -0.13 10.42
N PRO A 392 -16.35 0.88 9.60
CA PRO A 392 -15.45 0.69 8.47
C PRO A 392 -14.15 -0.02 8.86
N TYR A 393 -13.58 0.34 10.02
CA TYR A 393 -12.34 -0.27 10.52
C TYR A 393 -12.49 -1.77 10.82
N GLU A 394 -13.59 -2.17 11.48
CA GLU A 394 -13.89 -3.59 11.72
C GLU A 394 -14.11 -4.34 10.39
N ALA A 395 -14.76 -3.71 9.40
CA ALA A 395 -15.03 -4.33 8.11
C ALA A 395 -13.75 -4.57 7.28
N MET A 396 -12.82 -3.62 7.29
CA MET A 396 -11.49 -3.78 6.65
C MET A 396 -10.69 -4.94 7.27
N ARG A 397 -10.97 -5.30 8.52
CA ARG A 397 -10.38 -6.43 9.25
C ARG A 397 -11.33 -7.63 9.32
N SER A 398 -12.25 -7.77 8.37
CA SER A 398 -13.16 -8.92 8.32
C SER A 398 -12.94 -9.74 7.05
N LEU A 399 -12.53 -10.99 7.23
CA LEU A 399 -12.46 -11.97 6.16
C LEU A 399 -13.82 -12.28 5.53
N PRO A 400 -14.86 -12.73 6.28
CA PRO A 400 -16.14 -13.07 5.68
C PRO A 400 -16.80 -11.87 5.01
N TRP A 401 -16.78 -10.69 5.62
CA TRP A 401 -17.45 -9.52 5.04
C TRP A 401 -16.75 -9.04 3.76
N SER A 402 -15.41 -8.96 3.75
CA SER A 402 -14.65 -8.49 2.58
C SER A 402 -14.73 -9.47 1.42
N VAL A 403 -14.71 -10.79 1.69
CA VAL A 403 -14.90 -11.82 0.65
C VAL A 403 -16.32 -11.76 0.08
N ALA A 404 -17.35 -11.58 0.92
CA ALA A 404 -18.71 -11.41 0.45
C ALA A 404 -18.85 -10.16 -0.45
N ALA A 405 -18.27 -9.03 -0.04
CA ALA A 405 -18.27 -7.80 -0.84
C ALA A 405 -17.55 -8.01 -2.19
N MET A 406 -16.39 -8.68 -2.20
CA MET A 406 -15.67 -9.03 -3.43
C MET A 406 -16.51 -9.90 -4.37
N LEU A 407 -17.24 -10.88 -3.86
CA LEU A 407 -18.08 -11.75 -4.69
C LEU A 407 -19.28 -11.00 -5.29
N LEU A 408 -19.92 -10.12 -4.51
CA LEU A 408 -21.06 -9.31 -4.95
C LEU A 408 -20.64 -8.22 -5.94
N ASP A 409 -19.68 -7.38 -5.53
CA ASP A 409 -19.32 -6.16 -6.25
C ASP A 409 -18.27 -6.42 -7.33
N GLY A 410 -17.42 -7.44 -7.11
CA GLY A 410 -16.30 -7.80 -7.98
C GLY A 410 -15.03 -7.02 -7.85
N GLU A 411 -15.06 -6.07 -6.94
CA GLU A 411 -13.94 -5.25 -6.57
C GLU A 411 -14.09 -4.88 -5.10
N VAL A 412 -12.96 -4.72 -4.44
CA VAL A 412 -12.89 -4.15 -3.10
C VAL A 412 -12.05 -2.89 -3.22
N THR A 413 -12.69 -1.75 -2.98
CA THR A 413 -12.12 -0.41 -3.14
C THR A 413 -12.32 0.39 -1.85
N VAL A 414 -11.75 1.60 -1.77
CA VAL A 414 -11.94 2.49 -0.62
C VAL A 414 -13.40 2.88 -0.40
N ARG A 415 -14.24 2.73 -1.43
CA ARG A 415 -15.69 2.99 -1.35
C ARG A 415 -16.46 1.84 -0.74
N THR A 416 -15.94 0.61 -0.82
CA THR A 416 -16.60 -0.61 -0.35
C THR A 416 -16.96 -0.52 1.13
N TYR A 417 -16.06 0.02 1.96
CA TYR A 417 -16.22 0.08 3.41
C TYR A 417 -16.96 1.32 3.95
N ARG A 418 -17.46 2.19 3.06
CA ARG A 418 -18.21 3.39 3.48
C ARG A 418 -19.58 3.05 4.07
N ASP A 419 -20.21 2.01 3.53
CA ASP A 419 -21.49 1.50 4.02
C ASP A 419 -21.33 0.03 4.43
N VAL A 420 -20.96 -0.15 5.70
CA VAL A 420 -20.78 -1.49 6.30
C VAL A 420 -22.11 -2.17 6.65
N HIS A 421 -23.24 -1.47 6.53
CA HIS A 421 -24.56 -1.95 6.96
C HIS A 421 -25.38 -2.60 5.83
N ARG A 422 -24.76 -2.81 4.66
CA ARG A 422 -25.35 -3.55 3.52
C ARG A 422 -25.81 -4.95 3.93
N GLU A 423 -27.11 -5.17 3.98
CA GLU A 423 -27.69 -6.43 4.46
C GLU A 423 -27.40 -7.58 3.48
N GLU A 424 -27.31 -7.31 2.17
CA GLU A 424 -26.94 -8.32 1.18
C GLU A 424 -25.51 -8.85 1.36
N VAL A 425 -24.57 -7.98 1.77
CA VAL A 425 -23.20 -8.39 2.08
C VAL A 425 -23.16 -9.18 3.38
N ALA A 426 -23.86 -8.70 4.42
CA ALA A 426 -23.94 -9.39 5.71
C ALA A 426 -24.59 -10.78 5.58
N GLU A 427 -25.62 -10.92 4.76
CA GLU A 427 -26.30 -12.19 4.52
C GLU A 427 -25.40 -13.21 3.80
N LEU A 428 -24.64 -12.79 2.79
CA LEU A 428 -23.64 -13.66 2.16
C LEU A 428 -22.48 -13.97 3.11
N ALA A 429 -22.04 -12.98 3.89
CA ALA A 429 -20.97 -13.13 4.88
C ALA A 429 -21.30 -14.22 5.90
N ARG A 430 -22.54 -14.33 6.39
CA ARG A 430 -23.01 -15.40 7.30
C ARG A 430 -22.80 -16.81 6.75
N ARG A 431 -22.71 -16.98 5.43
CA ARG A 431 -22.48 -18.27 4.77
C ARG A 431 -21.00 -18.58 4.59
N ILE A 432 -20.11 -17.66 4.96
CA ILE A 432 -18.66 -17.83 4.89
C ILE A 432 -18.15 -18.37 6.23
N ARG A 433 -17.59 -19.58 6.19
CA ARG A 433 -16.76 -20.15 7.25
C ARG A 433 -15.30 -20.18 6.82
N TYR A 434 -14.40 -20.43 7.77
CA TYR A 434 -12.97 -20.54 7.49
C TYR A 434 -12.40 -21.90 7.91
N GLU A 435 -11.33 -22.30 7.23
CA GLU A 435 -10.48 -23.44 7.57
C GLU A 435 -9.08 -22.91 7.90
N VAL A 436 -8.55 -23.32 9.06
CA VAL A 436 -7.22 -22.87 9.50
C VAL A 436 -6.13 -23.67 8.79
N ILE A 437 -5.13 -22.96 8.28
CA ILE A 437 -3.92 -23.54 7.68
C ILE A 437 -2.67 -23.05 8.43
N ASP A 438 -1.59 -23.85 8.35
CA ASP A 438 -0.30 -23.54 8.97
C ASP A 438 0.85 -23.85 7.97
N PRO A 439 0.91 -23.16 6.83
CA PRO A 439 2.01 -23.29 5.88
C PRO A 439 3.32 -22.75 6.48
N PRO A 440 4.48 -23.19 5.99
CA PRO A 440 5.78 -22.68 6.44
C PRO A 440 6.10 -21.31 5.79
N CYS A 441 5.22 -20.33 5.97
CA CYS A 441 5.43 -18.94 5.53
C CYS A 441 4.82 -17.96 6.53
N GLU A 442 5.17 -16.67 6.38
CA GLU A 442 4.53 -15.61 7.14
C GLU A 442 3.04 -15.50 6.79
N ALA A 443 2.21 -15.08 7.75
CA ALA A 443 0.76 -14.99 7.56
C ALA A 443 0.35 -14.05 6.41
N ASP A 444 1.12 -12.99 6.19
CA ASP A 444 0.93 -12.06 5.05
C ASP A 444 1.16 -12.77 3.70
N ASP A 445 2.06 -13.74 3.65
CA ASP A 445 2.42 -14.49 2.45
C ASP A 445 1.66 -15.81 2.29
N GLN A 446 0.61 -16.03 3.08
CA GLN A 446 -0.20 -17.24 3.03
C GLN A 446 -0.79 -17.51 1.62
N PRO A 447 -0.94 -18.79 1.24
CA PRO A 447 -1.78 -19.16 0.10
C PRO A 447 -3.25 -18.91 0.44
N GLY A 448 -4.05 -18.64 -0.58
CA GLY A 448 -5.49 -18.41 -0.45
C GLY A 448 -6.27 -19.46 -1.20
N ARG A 449 -7.32 -20.02 -0.59
CA ARG A 449 -8.28 -20.89 -1.26
C ARG A 449 -9.68 -20.51 -0.84
N LEU A 450 -10.58 -20.45 -1.82
CA LEU A 450 -12.01 -20.25 -1.62
C LEU A 450 -12.78 -21.40 -2.28
N LEU A 451 -13.61 -22.09 -1.51
CA LEU A 451 -14.55 -23.11 -1.96
C LEU A 451 -15.97 -22.58 -1.79
N VAL A 452 -16.75 -22.58 -2.85
CA VAL A 452 -18.17 -22.20 -2.85
C VAL A 452 -19.01 -23.42 -3.16
N ARG A 453 -19.97 -23.71 -2.29
CA ARG A 453 -20.94 -24.81 -2.43
C ARG A 453 -22.32 -24.23 -2.72
N TYR A 454 -22.96 -24.74 -3.76
CA TYR A 454 -24.30 -24.32 -4.16
C TYR A 454 -25.37 -25.27 -3.61
N ALA A 455 -26.63 -24.81 -3.61
CA ALA A 455 -27.79 -25.57 -3.14
C ALA A 455 -28.04 -26.85 -3.97
N ASP A 456 -27.66 -26.84 -5.25
CA ASP A 456 -27.74 -28.00 -6.15
C ASP A 456 -26.63 -29.05 -5.90
N GLY A 457 -25.73 -28.79 -4.93
CA GLY A 457 -24.63 -29.68 -4.57
C GLY A 457 -23.37 -29.52 -5.41
N THR A 458 -23.36 -28.62 -6.39
CA THR A 458 -22.15 -28.29 -7.15
C THR A 458 -21.17 -27.46 -6.31
N GLU A 459 -19.90 -27.52 -6.70
CA GLU A 459 -18.82 -26.77 -6.05
C GLU A 459 -18.00 -25.97 -7.06
N ALA A 460 -17.57 -24.77 -6.66
CA ALA A 460 -16.56 -24.00 -7.36
C ALA A 460 -15.40 -23.69 -6.40
N VAL A 461 -14.16 -23.83 -6.86
CA VAL A 461 -12.96 -23.61 -6.05
C VAL A 461 -12.01 -22.71 -6.83
N ALA A 462 -11.43 -21.72 -6.16
CA ALA A 462 -10.22 -21.07 -6.65
C ALA A 462 -9.14 -21.08 -5.58
N ALA A 463 -7.90 -21.05 -6.04
CA ALA A 463 -6.74 -20.91 -5.17
C ALA A 463 -5.66 -20.05 -5.81
N VAL A 464 -4.92 -19.35 -4.93
CA VAL A 464 -3.71 -18.59 -5.23
C VAL A 464 -2.59 -19.08 -4.33
N GLU A 465 -1.38 -19.15 -4.87
CA GLU A 465 -0.19 -19.56 -4.11
C GLU A 465 0.23 -18.52 -3.06
N ARG A 466 -0.10 -17.25 -3.28
CA ARG A 466 0.20 -16.11 -2.41
C ARG A 466 -0.77 -14.97 -2.74
N GLY A 467 -1.05 -14.11 -1.76
CA GLY A 467 -1.73 -12.83 -1.99
C GLY A 467 -0.92 -11.84 -2.84
N SER A 468 -1.59 -11.17 -3.78
CA SER A 468 -0.99 -10.20 -4.69
C SER A 468 -0.34 -9.00 -3.99
N GLY A 469 0.58 -8.34 -4.69
CA GLY A 469 1.32 -7.17 -4.20
C GLY A 469 2.58 -7.49 -3.38
N GLY A 470 2.79 -8.76 -3.02
CA GLY A 470 3.95 -9.22 -2.26
C GLY A 470 5.26 -9.31 -3.07
N PRO A 471 6.38 -9.65 -2.41
CA PRO A 471 7.71 -9.67 -3.05
C PRO A 471 7.80 -10.65 -4.22
N GLY A 472 8.17 -10.19 -5.41
CA GLY A 472 8.29 -11.04 -6.60
C GLY A 472 6.95 -11.34 -7.31
N ASP A 473 5.89 -10.58 -7.01
CA ASP A 473 4.68 -10.56 -7.82
C ASP A 473 5.03 -10.13 -9.27
N PRO A 474 4.77 -10.98 -10.29
CA PRO A 474 5.11 -10.67 -11.67
C PRO A 474 4.26 -9.54 -12.27
N ASP A 475 3.09 -9.24 -11.70
CA ASP A 475 2.15 -8.24 -12.20
C ASP A 475 2.23 -6.93 -11.40
N ILE A 476 3.26 -6.76 -10.56
CA ILE A 476 3.36 -5.64 -9.60
C ILE A 476 3.32 -4.26 -10.25
N GLU A 477 3.97 -4.09 -11.41
CA GLU A 477 4.03 -2.81 -12.13
C GLU A 477 2.64 -2.38 -12.63
N ASP A 478 1.90 -3.33 -13.19
CA ASP A 478 0.53 -3.10 -13.65
C ASP A 478 -0.43 -2.91 -12.47
N LEU A 479 -0.21 -3.64 -11.38
CA LEU A 479 -1.00 -3.55 -10.15
C LEU A 479 -0.90 -2.14 -9.56
N VAL A 480 0.30 -1.64 -9.32
CA VAL A 480 0.49 -0.33 -8.69
C VAL A 480 -0.03 0.81 -9.57
N ARG A 481 0.15 0.73 -10.89
CA ARG A 481 -0.41 1.70 -11.84
C ARG A 481 -1.93 1.72 -11.78
N ARG A 482 -2.59 0.55 -11.81
CA ARG A 482 -4.05 0.46 -11.69
C ARG A 482 -4.55 0.97 -10.35
N LYS A 483 -3.86 0.62 -9.25
CA LYS A 483 -4.19 1.10 -7.90
C LYS A 483 -4.11 2.62 -7.82
N ALA A 484 -3.00 3.21 -8.27
CA ALA A 484 -2.82 4.66 -8.30
C ALA A 484 -3.94 5.39 -9.08
N LEU A 485 -4.26 4.92 -10.28
CA LEU A 485 -5.34 5.49 -11.09
C LEU A 485 -6.71 5.30 -10.43
N GLY A 486 -7.00 4.11 -9.90
CA GLY A 486 -8.27 3.80 -9.21
C GLY A 486 -8.46 4.62 -7.92
N ASN A 487 -7.37 5.02 -7.30
CA ASN A 487 -7.34 5.90 -6.14
C ASN A 487 -7.48 7.40 -6.49
N GLY A 488 -7.54 7.74 -7.78
CA GLY A 488 -7.78 9.12 -8.22
C GLY A 488 -6.56 9.91 -8.65
N LEU A 489 -5.36 9.30 -8.74
CA LEU A 489 -4.24 9.96 -9.42
C LEU A 489 -4.52 10.10 -10.92
N SER A 490 -4.19 11.27 -11.47
CA SER A 490 -4.29 11.49 -12.91
C SER A 490 -3.22 10.69 -13.66
N PRO A 491 -3.44 10.30 -14.93
CA PRO A 491 -2.40 9.66 -15.74
C PRO A 491 -1.10 10.46 -15.80
N ALA A 492 -1.19 11.79 -15.85
CA ALA A 492 -0.02 12.67 -15.82
C ALA A 492 0.76 12.59 -14.50
N ALA A 493 0.05 12.52 -13.36
CA ALA A 493 0.68 12.36 -12.05
C ALA A 493 1.36 10.98 -11.90
N VAL A 494 0.77 9.92 -12.48
CA VAL A 494 1.37 8.58 -12.52
C VAL A 494 2.69 8.61 -13.30
N GLU A 495 2.71 9.20 -14.50
CA GLU A 495 3.94 9.30 -15.28
C GLU A 495 4.99 10.20 -14.61
N ALA A 496 4.56 11.31 -13.98
CA ALA A 496 5.47 12.19 -13.23
C ALA A 496 6.12 11.47 -12.04
N ALA A 497 5.36 10.65 -11.30
CA ALA A 497 5.85 9.86 -10.18
C ALA A 497 6.86 8.78 -10.63
N LEU A 498 6.56 8.08 -11.73
CA LEU A 498 7.46 7.06 -12.28
C LEU A 498 8.70 7.64 -12.96
N GLY A 499 8.61 8.87 -13.48
CA GLY A 499 9.71 9.66 -14.00
C GLY A 499 10.46 10.49 -12.95
N LEU A 500 10.17 10.32 -11.66
CA LEU A 500 10.73 11.16 -10.60
C LEU A 500 12.27 11.19 -10.61
N ALA A 501 12.92 10.05 -10.84
CA ALA A 501 14.38 9.97 -10.84
C ALA A 501 15.05 10.86 -11.91
N GLU A 502 14.32 11.22 -12.98
CA GLU A 502 14.81 12.01 -14.11
C GLU A 502 14.48 13.51 -13.96
N GLN A 503 13.87 13.93 -12.85
CA GLN A 503 13.52 15.33 -12.62
C GLN A 503 14.75 16.11 -12.14
N ASP A 504 15.15 17.13 -12.90
CA ASP A 504 16.25 18.04 -12.53
C ASP A 504 16.05 18.67 -11.15
N VAL A 505 14.79 19.01 -10.84
CA VAL A 505 14.32 19.52 -9.55
C VAL A 505 13.00 18.85 -9.25
N LEU A 506 12.88 18.26 -8.05
CA LEU A 506 11.62 17.69 -7.60
C LEU A 506 10.53 18.76 -7.58
N ILE A 507 9.47 18.50 -8.34
CA ILE A 507 8.23 19.28 -8.30
C ILE A 507 7.09 18.27 -8.23
N LEU A 508 6.40 18.23 -7.09
CA LEU A 508 5.19 17.43 -6.99
C LEU A 508 4.07 18.07 -7.82
N PRO A 509 3.36 17.29 -8.65
CA PRO A 509 2.14 17.79 -9.28
C PRO A 509 1.10 18.14 -8.22
N ALA A 510 0.35 19.22 -8.48
CA ALA A 510 -0.60 19.82 -7.53
C ALA A 510 -1.77 18.92 -7.14
#